data_AF-A0A2T6JXF8-F1
#
_entry.id   AF-A0A2T6JXF8-F1
#
_cell.length_a   1.000
_cell.length_b   1.000
_cell.length_c   1.000
_cell.angle_alpha   90.00
_cell.angle_beta   90.00
_cell.angle_gamma   90.00
#
_symmetry.space_group_name_H-M   'P 1'
#
loop_
_entity.id
_entity.type
_entity.pdbx_description
1 polymer ?
#
loop_
_entity_poly.entity_id
_entity_poly.type
_entity_poly.pdbx_seq_one_letter_code
_entity_poly.pdbx_strand_id
1 'polypeptide(L)'
;MNKDNQNNQSTETSEIFAAKLALFGTALSTLGDGIQTLAAGIALEILENANNKTLPDQTDQLRQMEDRMQNQINQLTRKLEKMKRGMR
;
A
#
# COMPACT_ATOMS: atom_id res chain seq x y z
N MET A 1 48.53 -22.31 -13.52
CA MET A 1 47.50 -22.02 -14.55
C MET A 1 46.23 -21.60 -13.82
N ASN A 2 45.93 -20.30 -13.80
CA ASN A 2 44.78 -19.70 -13.13
C ASN A 2 43.50 -19.88 -13.96
N LYS A 3 42.43 -20.41 -13.36
CA LYS A 3 41.07 -20.41 -13.95
C LYS A 3 40.00 -20.34 -12.86
N ASP A 4 39.95 -19.24 -12.10
CA ASP A 4 38.83 -18.96 -11.19
C ASP A 4 38.58 -17.45 -11.17
N ASN A 5 37.93 -16.89 -12.21
CA ASN A 5 37.53 -15.48 -12.16
C ASN A 5 36.43 -15.08 -13.16
N GLN A 6 35.42 -15.91 -13.38
CA GLN A 6 34.29 -15.54 -14.26
C GLN A 6 32.89 -15.75 -13.68
N ASN A 7 32.75 -16.21 -12.43
CA ASN A 7 31.41 -16.52 -11.87
C ASN A 7 30.89 -15.48 -10.86
N ASN A 8 31.57 -14.35 -10.63
CA ASN A 8 31.14 -13.40 -9.60
C ASN A 8 30.21 -12.29 -10.12
N GLN A 9 30.26 -11.98 -11.43
CA GLN A 9 29.47 -10.88 -12.00
C GLN A 9 28.01 -11.28 -12.33
N SER A 10 27.75 -12.55 -12.66
CA SER A 10 26.41 -13.05 -12.96
C SER A 10 25.54 -13.18 -11.71
N THR A 11 26.15 -13.56 -10.58
CA THR A 11 25.45 -13.76 -9.30
C THR A 11 25.01 -12.43 -8.68
N GLU A 12 25.87 -11.40 -8.71
CA GLU A 12 25.53 -10.04 -8.25
C GLU A 12 24.31 -9.46 -8.97
N THR A 13 24.19 -9.68 -10.30
CA THR A 13 23.02 -9.22 -11.05
C THR A 13 21.73 -9.95 -10.66
N SER A 14 21.81 -11.23 -10.30
CA SER A 14 20.66 -12.03 -9.87
C SER A 14 20.21 -11.66 -8.45
N GLU A 15 21.15 -11.41 -7.56
CA GLU A 15 20.88 -10.94 -6.20
C GLU A 15 20.26 -9.54 -6.18
N ILE A 16 20.78 -8.61 -7.00
CA ILE A 16 20.19 -7.28 -7.18
C ILE A 16 18.76 -7.38 -7.74
N PHE A 17 18.53 -8.28 -8.70
CA PHE A 17 17.20 -8.50 -9.25
C PHE A 17 16.22 -9.06 -8.19
N ALA A 18 16.65 -10.06 -7.41
CA ALA A 18 15.87 -10.62 -6.32
C ALA A 18 15.56 -9.57 -5.25
N ALA A 19 16.53 -8.73 -4.88
CA ALA A 19 16.34 -7.64 -3.93
C ALA A 19 15.32 -6.60 -4.42
N LYS A 20 15.37 -6.23 -5.71
CA LYS A 20 14.37 -5.34 -6.32
C LYS A 20 12.98 -5.98 -6.28
N LEU A 21 12.86 -7.25 -6.63
CA LEU A 21 11.58 -7.96 -6.61
C LEU A 21 11.01 -8.06 -5.20
N ALA A 22 11.86 -8.36 -4.21
CA ALA A 22 11.48 -8.36 -2.80
C ALA A 22 10.98 -6.99 -2.34
N LEU A 23 11.68 -5.91 -2.68
CA LEU A 23 11.26 -4.54 -2.37
C LEU A 23 9.89 -4.21 -2.98
N PHE A 24 9.65 -4.58 -4.24
CA PHE A 24 8.33 -4.43 -4.87
C PHE A 24 7.24 -5.24 -4.16
N GLY A 25 7.53 -6.49 -3.82
CA GLY A 25 6.60 -7.36 -3.08
C GLY A 25 6.24 -6.78 -1.71
N THR A 26 7.23 -6.32 -0.95
CA THR A 26 7.03 -5.66 0.34
C THR A 26 6.22 -4.37 0.21
N ALA A 27 6.50 -3.54 -0.80
CA ALA A 27 5.74 -2.32 -1.06
C ALA A 27 4.27 -2.63 -1.41
N LEU A 28 4.02 -3.66 -2.20
CA LEU A 28 2.66 -4.11 -2.55
C LEU A 28 1.93 -4.68 -1.32
N SER A 29 2.60 -5.48 -0.49
CA SER A 29 2.03 -5.98 0.77
C SER A 29 1.64 -4.82 1.70
N THR A 30 2.54 -3.85 1.88
CA THR A 30 2.28 -2.67 2.72
C THR A 30 1.10 -1.84 2.21
N LEU A 31 0.90 -1.78 0.89
CA LEU A 31 -0.29 -1.16 0.30
C LEU A 31 -1.56 -1.96 0.66
N GLY A 32 -1.50 -3.28 0.54
CA GLY A 32 -2.59 -4.18 0.95
C GLY A 32 -2.96 -3.98 2.42
N ASP A 33 -1.97 -3.96 3.30
CA ASP A 33 -2.14 -3.70 4.74
C ASP A 33 -2.75 -2.31 4.99
N GLY A 34 -2.32 -1.30 4.21
CA GLY A 34 -2.89 0.03 4.24
C GLY A 34 -4.38 0.04 3.88
N ILE A 35 -4.77 -0.65 2.80
CA ILE A 35 -6.18 -0.77 2.39
C ILE A 35 -6.99 -1.53 3.44
N GLN A 36 -6.46 -2.62 4.00
CA GLN A 36 -7.11 -3.36 5.08
C GLN A 36 -7.32 -2.50 6.33
N THR A 37 -6.36 -1.65 6.67
CA THR A 37 -6.48 -0.69 7.79
C THR A 37 -7.61 0.31 7.54
N LEU A 38 -7.76 0.83 6.31
CA LEU A 38 -8.89 1.70 5.95
C LEU A 38 -10.22 0.97 6.10
N ALA A 39 -10.32 -0.26 5.57
CA ALA A 39 -11.52 -1.08 5.67
C ALA A 39 -11.91 -1.38 7.12
N ALA A 40 -10.93 -1.68 7.98
CA ALA A 40 -11.17 -1.89 9.41
C ALA A 40 -11.66 -0.60 10.10
N GLY A 41 -11.07 0.56 9.80
CA GLY A 41 -11.53 1.84 10.31
C GLY A 41 -12.98 2.16 9.90
N ILE A 42 -13.35 1.85 8.66
CA ILE A 42 -14.72 2.01 8.15
C ILE A 42 -15.69 1.08 8.87
N ALA A 43 -15.34 -0.20 8.99
CA ALA A 43 -16.17 -1.17 9.69
C ALA A 43 -16.41 -0.75 11.15
N LEU A 44 -15.37 -0.23 11.82
CA LEU A 44 -15.49 0.33 13.17
C LEU A 44 -16.42 1.55 13.21
N GLU A 45 -16.25 2.53 12.32
CA GLU A 45 -17.09 3.73 12.28
C GLU A 45 -18.56 3.39 12.00
N ILE A 46 -18.83 2.38 11.16
CA ILE A 46 -20.20 1.87 10.91
C ILE A 46 -20.76 1.24 12.19
N LEU A 47 -20.00 0.38 12.89
CA LEU A 47 -20.45 -0.27 14.12
C LEU A 47 -20.71 0.74 15.25
N GLU A 48 -19.85 1.75 15.41
CA GLU A 48 -20.02 2.81 16.41
C GLU A 48 -21.24 3.69 16.13
N ASN A 49 -21.49 4.03 14.86
CA ASN A 49 -22.63 4.84 14.46
C ASN A 49 -23.95 4.06 14.35
N ALA A 50 -23.91 2.75 14.11
CA ALA A 50 -25.10 1.90 14.05
C ALA A 50 -25.89 1.86 15.36
N ASN A 51 -25.22 2.10 16.50
CA ASN A 51 -25.87 2.18 17.80
C ASN A 51 -26.50 3.56 18.10
N ASN A 52 -26.26 4.57 17.24
CA ASN A 52 -26.60 5.97 17.45
C ASN A 52 -27.26 6.61 16.20
N LYS A 53 -28.50 6.24 15.80
CA LYS A 53 -29.46 7.04 14.97
C LYS A 53 -30.69 6.17 14.58
N THR A 54 -31.95 6.44 14.94
CA THR A 54 -32.82 7.56 14.47
C THR A 54 -32.27 8.35 13.27
N LEU A 55 -32.67 7.92 12.06
CA LEU A 55 -32.36 8.53 10.77
C LEU A 55 -33.11 9.86 10.60
N PRO A 56 -32.44 10.92 10.13
CA PRO A 56 -32.56 11.23 8.69
C PRO A 56 -31.25 11.59 7.94
N ASP A 57 -30.07 11.57 8.57
CA ASP A 57 -28.86 12.20 8.00
C ASP A 57 -27.70 11.23 7.65
N GLN A 58 -28.03 9.99 7.27
CA GLN A 58 -27.03 8.96 6.95
C GLN A 58 -26.26 9.23 5.65
N THR A 59 -26.86 9.96 4.71
CA THR A 59 -26.27 10.19 3.38
C THR A 59 -25.07 11.13 3.45
N ASP A 60 -25.11 12.16 4.30
CA ASP A 60 -24.01 13.12 4.42
C ASP A 60 -22.82 12.56 5.20
N GLN A 61 -23.06 11.69 6.19
CA GLN A 61 -21.97 10.93 6.83
C GLN A 61 -21.30 9.97 5.86
N LEU A 62 -22.07 9.26 5.03
CA LEU A 62 -21.53 8.32 4.06
C LEU A 62 -20.67 9.04 3.00
N ARG A 63 -21.10 10.21 2.54
CA ARG A 63 -20.32 11.05 1.60
C ARG A 63 -19.02 11.56 2.23
N GLN A 64 -19.06 12.02 3.48
CA GLN A 64 -17.85 12.44 4.19
C GLN A 64 -16.87 11.28 4.39
N MET A 65 -17.38 10.07 4.63
CA MET A 65 -16.55 8.87 4.72
C MET A 65 -15.92 8.53 3.37
N GLU A 66 -16.68 8.61 2.29
CA GLU A 66 -16.20 8.39 0.92
C GLU A 66 -15.09 9.39 0.53
N ASP A 67 -15.27 10.68 0.84
CA ASP A 67 -14.25 11.70 0.60
C ASP A 67 -12.96 11.44 1.39
N ARG A 68 -13.07 11.01 2.66
CA ARG A 68 -11.92 10.64 3.49
C ARG A 68 -11.19 9.43 2.92
N MET A 69 -11.92 8.42 2.44
CA MET A 69 -11.32 7.25 1.78
C MET A 69 -10.58 7.66 0.52
N GLN A 70 -11.22 8.46 -0.34
CA GLN A 70 -10.63 8.89 -1.61
C GLN A 70 -9.33 9.66 -1.37
N ASN A 71 -9.29 10.52 -0.35
CA ASN A 71 -8.08 11.24 0.03
C ASN A 71 -6.96 10.29 0.52
N GLN A 72 -7.29 9.29 1.35
CA GLN A 72 -6.30 8.31 1.83
C GLN A 72 -5.76 7.42 0.70
N ILE A 73 -6.61 6.98 -0.23
CA ILE A 73 -6.21 6.26 -1.45
C ILE A 73 -5.30 7.13 -2.33
N ASN A 74 -5.64 8.40 -2.49
CA ASN A 74 -4.82 9.34 -3.26
C ASN A 74 -3.44 9.56 -2.63
N GLN A 75 -3.35 9.64 -1.30
CA GLN A 75 -2.08 9.77 -0.60
C GLN A 75 -1.22 8.51 -0.73
N LEU A 76 -1.82 7.33 -0.61
CA LEU A 76 -1.14 6.04 -0.83
C LEU A 76 -0.62 5.94 -2.26
N THR A 77 -1.46 6.26 -3.25
CA THR A 77 -1.08 6.31 -4.67
C THR A 77 0.10 7.23 -4.92
N ARG A 78 0.10 8.45 -4.34
CA ARG A 78 1.23 9.39 -4.46
C ARG A 78 2.51 8.86 -3.81
N LYS A 79 2.43 8.16 -2.68
CA LYS A 79 3.59 7.53 -2.04
C LYS A 79 4.16 6.41 -2.92
N LEU A 80 3.30 5.59 -3.53
CA LEU A 80 3.71 4.57 -4.49
C LEU A 80 4.41 5.17 -5.71
N GLU A 81 3.87 6.24 -6.30
CA GLU A 81 4.50 6.93 -7.42
C GLU A 81 5.88 7.49 -7.06
N LYS A 82 6.02 8.07 -5.87
CA LYS A 82 7.31 8.57 -5.37
C LYS A 82 8.32 7.44 -5.20
N MET A 83 7.93 6.31 -4.62
CA MET A 83 8.81 5.13 -4.50
C MET A 83 9.21 4.60 -5.88
N LYS A 84 8.26 4.50 -6.82
CA LYS A 84 8.53 4.09 -8.21
C LYS A 84 9.53 5.03 -8.91
N ARG A 85 9.43 6.34 -8.68
CA ARG A 85 10.33 7.35 -9.26
C ARG A 85 11.71 7.38 -8.61
N GLY A 86 11.80 7.16 -7.29
CA GLY A 86 13.07 7.05 -6.56
C GLY A 86 13.85 5.78 -6.87
N MET A 87 13.23 4.82 -7.56
CA MET A 87 13.85 3.56 -8.00
C MET A 87 14.43 3.62 -9.43
N ARG A 88 14.31 4.77 -10.12
CA ARG A 88 14.88 5.02 -11.45
C ARG A 88 16.28 5.59 -11.36
#